data_AF-A0A2G5U3Z9-F1
#
_entry.id   AF-A0A2G5U3Z9-F1
#
_cell.length_a   1.000
_cell.length_b   1.000
_cell.length_c   1.000
_cell.angle_alpha   90.00
_cell.angle_beta   90.00
_cell.angle_gamma   90.00
#
_symmetry.space_group_name_H-M   'P 1'
#
loop_
_entity.id
_entity.type
_entity.pdbx_description
1 polymer ?
#
loop_
_entity_poly.entity_id
_entity_poly.type
_entity_poly.pdbx_seq_one_letter_code
_entity_poly.pdbx_strand_id
1 'polypeptide(L)'
;MAISVWILFGCIVAIDFRLCSWIFCLIYLLALGFFLAFYLMICNVHTDLYLILPPENQPFIGIKRNVVLFGLFHLLVSVVSFCLTNLWPICCLLLFSSFIFSINGWACYFTESYILCEHRQFEWEMEDSPVDGVKCHVAVRRNFGKMEDQEKLPTGFQFDDVLDIRWLRFRTYMPLRYTKTYF
;
A
#
# COMPACT_ATOMS: atom_id res chain seq x y z
N MET A 1 4.37 2.99 8.07
CA MET A 1 4.99 1.70 7.69
C MET A 1 6.47 1.84 7.37
N ALA A 2 6.89 2.50 6.28
CA ALA A 2 8.31 2.61 5.91
C ALA A 2 9.20 3.18 7.05
N ILE A 3 8.76 4.27 7.70
CA ILE A 3 9.48 4.84 8.85
C ILE A 3 9.64 3.82 9.98
N SER A 4 8.57 3.09 10.33
CA SER A 4 8.62 2.04 11.34
C SER A 4 9.64 0.95 10.99
N VAL A 5 9.72 0.55 9.72
CA VAL A 5 10.71 -0.43 9.24
C VAL A 5 12.14 0.10 9.40
N TRP A 6 12.40 1.37 9.07
CA TRP A 6 13.72 1.99 9.28
C TRP A 6 14.10 2.09 10.77
N ILE A 7 13.12 2.36 11.65
CA ILE A 7 13.35 2.36 13.10
C ILE A 7 13.67 0.95 13.59
N LEU A 8 12.91 -0.06 13.16
CA LEU A 8 13.17 -1.47 13.49
C LEU A 8 14.56 -1.90 13.03
N PHE A 9 14.93 -1.56 11.79
CA PHE A 9 16.26 -1.79 11.24
C PHE A 9 17.36 -1.15 12.10
N GLY A 10 17.21 0.13 12.44
CA GLY A 10 18.17 0.84 13.28
C GLY A 10 18.30 0.25 14.69
N CYS A 11 17.19 -0.20 15.28
CA CYS A 11 17.20 -0.86 16.59
C CYS A 11 17.93 -2.20 16.54
N ILE A 12 17.73 -3.01 15.50
CA ILE A 12 18.45 -4.28 15.33
C ILE A 12 19.96 -4.03 15.25
N VAL A 13 20.38 -3.08 14.42
CA VAL A 13 21.78 -2.70 14.30
C VAL A 13 22.33 -2.23 15.65
N ALA A 14 21.65 -1.31 16.34
CA ALA A 14 22.09 -0.81 17.64
C ALA A 14 22.21 -1.90 18.71
N ILE A 15 21.28 -2.86 18.73
CA ILE A 15 21.30 -4.00 19.66
C ILE A 15 22.48 -4.93 19.35
N ASP A 16 22.77 -5.21 18.08
CA ASP A 16 23.90 -6.06 17.67
C ASP A 16 25.25 -5.44 18.10
N PHE A 17 25.37 -4.12 17.99
CA PHE A 17 26.51 -3.35 18.51
C PHE A 17 26.48 -3.11 20.03
N ARG A 18 25.51 -3.68 20.76
CA ARG A 18 25.33 -3.56 22.22
C ARG A 18 25.19 -2.11 22.73
N LEU A 19 24.70 -1.21 21.88
CA LEU A 19 24.45 0.17 22.26
C LEU A 19 23.15 0.23 23.05
N CYS A 20 23.22 0.58 24.35
CA CYS A 20 22.06 0.82 25.23
C CYS A 20 20.87 -0.13 24.97
N SER A 21 21.13 -1.44 24.90
CA SER A 21 20.21 -2.42 24.29
C SER A 21 18.79 -2.41 24.86
N TRP A 22 18.63 -2.09 26.14
CA TRP A 22 17.31 -1.96 26.77
C TRP A 22 16.45 -0.85 26.13
N ILE A 23 17.03 0.32 25.88
CA ILE A 23 16.33 1.46 25.27
C ILE A 23 15.93 1.10 23.84
N PHE A 24 16.84 0.53 23.05
CA PHE A 24 16.55 0.13 21.68
C PHE A 24 15.57 -1.04 21.58
N CYS A 25 15.54 -1.94 22.57
CA CYS A 25 14.51 -2.97 22.66
C CYS A 25 13.12 -2.36 22.89
N LEU A 26 13.00 -1.37 23.78
CA LEU A 26 11.74 -0.66 23.99
C LEU A 26 11.28 0.09 22.73
N ILE A 27 12.20 0.80 22.06
CA ILE A 27 11.91 1.50 20.80
C ILE A 27 11.49 0.50 19.71
N TYR A 28 12.14 -0.66 19.64
CA TYR A 28 11.79 -1.74 18.70
C TYR A 28 10.35 -2.20 18.91
N LEU A 29 9.94 -2.49 20.16
CA LEU A 29 8.58 -2.92 20.46
C LEU A 29 7.54 -1.86 20.10
N LEU A 30 7.81 -0.59 20.39
CA LEU A 30 6.93 0.52 20.01
C LEU A 30 6.82 0.64 18.48
N ALA A 31 7.95 0.59 17.76
CA ALA A 31 7.98 0.67 16.31
C ALA A 31 7.25 -0.52 15.65
N LEU A 32 7.36 -1.72 16.23
CA LEU A 32 6.63 -2.90 15.78
C LEU A 32 5.12 -2.75 15.98
N GLY A 33 4.70 -2.18 17.12
CA GLY A 33 3.30 -1.85 17.37
C GLY A 33 2.74 -0.86 16.34
N PHE A 34 3.46 0.23 16.06
CA PHE A 34 3.07 1.17 15.00
C PHE A 34 3.05 0.50 13.62
N PHE A 35 4.04 -0.34 13.30
CA PHE A 35 4.07 -1.08 12.05
C PHE A 35 2.81 -1.92 11.86
N LEU A 36 2.44 -2.71 12.88
CA LEU A 36 1.24 -3.55 12.86
C LEU A 36 -0.04 -2.72 12.75
N ALA A 37 -0.16 -1.63 13.51
CA ALA A 37 -1.33 -0.75 13.46
C ALA A 37 -1.53 -0.15 12.06
N PHE A 38 -0.46 0.36 11.43
CA PHE A 38 -0.55 0.88 10.07
C PHE A 38 -0.79 -0.21 9.03
N TYR A 39 -0.22 -1.41 9.22
CA TYR A 39 -0.49 -2.56 8.35
C TYR A 39 -1.98 -2.92 8.35
N LEU A 40 -2.58 -3.06 9.53
CA LEU A 40 -4.00 -3.37 9.67
C LEU A 40 -4.90 -2.29 9.03
N MET A 41 -4.54 -1.02 9.17
CA MET A 41 -5.27 0.09 8.55
C MET A 41 -5.21 0.03 7.01
N ILE A 42 -4.07 -0.34 6.43
CA ILE A 42 -3.88 -0.36 4.96
C ILE A 42 -4.41 -1.64 4.33
N CYS A 43 -4.26 -2.80 4.99
CA CYS A 43 -4.80 -4.07 4.49
C CYS A 43 -6.32 -4.09 4.43
N ASN A 44 -6.98 -3.08 4.99
CA ASN A 44 -8.40 -2.83 4.82
C ASN A 44 -9.25 -4.08 5.13
N VAL A 45 -8.84 -4.83 6.17
CA VAL A 45 -9.28 -6.21 6.51
C VAL A 45 -10.79 -6.35 6.72
N HIS A 46 -11.54 -5.24 6.74
CA HIS A 46 -12.97 -5.20 7.00
C HIS A 46 -13.78 -4.40 5.98
N THR A 47 -13.26 -4.17 4.77
CA THR A 47 -14.09 -3.57 3.72
C THR A 47 -14.03 -4.39 2.44
N ASP A 48 -15.15 -4.39 1.72
CA ASP A 48 -15.28 -5.02 0.40
C ASP A 48 -14.72 -4.12 -0.71
N LEU A 49 -13.90 -3.12 -0.38
CA LEU A 49 -13.39 -2.15 -1.33
C LEU A 49 -11.87 -2.15 -1.31
N TYR A 50 -11.28 -2.00 -2.48
CA TYR A 50 -9.85 -1.82 -2.61
C TYR A 50 -9.53 -0.79 -3.69
N LEU A 51 -8.34 -0.22 -3.59
CA LEU A 51 -7.85 0.80 -4.51
C LEU A 51 -6.87 0.15 -5.48
N ILE A 52 -7.05 0.44 -6.77
CA ILE A 52 -6.11 0.07 -7.82
C ILE A 52 -5.53 1.35 -8.41
N LEU A 53 -4.20 1.37 -8.58
CA LEU A 53 -3.56 2.39 -9.38
C LEU A 53 -3.77 2.09 -10.87
N PRO A 54 -4.04 3.10 -11.71
CA PRO A 54 -4.04 2.93 -13.15
C PRO A 54 -2.75 2.25 -13.63
N PRO A 55 -2.79 1.40 -14.68
CA PRO A 55 -1.64 0.62 -15.12
C PRO A 55 -0.35 1.44 -15.30
N GLU A 56 -0.47 2.63 -15.87
CA GLU A 56 0.61 3.59 -16.08
C GLU A 56 1.24 4.09 -14.77
N ASN A 57 0.51 4.07 -13.67
CA ASN A 57 0.94 4.50 -12.33
C ASN A 57 1.37 3.35 -11.44
N GLN A 58 1.09 2.09 -11.79
CA GLN A 58 1.53 0.92 -11.03
C GLN A 58 3.07 0.79 -11.01
N PRO A 59 3.72 0.64 -9.83
CA PRO A 59 5.17 0.76 -9.73
C PRO A 59 5.94 -0.32 -10.50
N PHE A 60 5.37 -1.51 -10.68
CA PHE A 60 6.05 -2.65 -11.30
C PHE A 60 5.69 -2.89 -12.77
N ILE A 61 4.85 -2.04 -13.35
CA ILE A 61 4.58 -2.07 -14.80
C ILE A 61 5.60 -1.16 -15.49
N GLY A 62 6.45 -1.79 -16.31
CA GLY A 62 7.55 -1.12 -17.02
C GLY A 62 8.74 -0.76 -16.12
N ILE A 63 9.72 -0.06 -16.70
CA ILE A 63 10.91 0.42 -15.98
C ILE A 63 10.68 1.87 -15.56
N LYS A 64 10.52 2.11 -14.25
CA LYS A 64 10.31 3.46 -13.71
C LYS A 64 11.53 3.95 -12.94
N ARG A 65 11.95 5.19 -13.22
CA ARG A 65 13.14 5.81 -12.63
C ARG A 65 13.13 5.80 -11.11
N ASN A 66 12.00 6.14 -10.49
CA ASN A 66 11.84 6.13 -9.04
C ASN A 66 12.07 4.72 -8.44
N VAL A 67 11.52 3.67 -9.07
CA VAL A 67 11.68 2.28 -8.61
C VAL A 67 13.14 1.85 -8.68
N VAL A 68 13.84 2.19 -9.78
CA VAL A 68 15.28 1.93 -9.90
C VAL A 68 16.08 2.65 -8.81
N LEU A 69 15.81 3.93 -8.57
CA LEU A 69 16.51 4.72 -7.56
C LEU A 69 16.28 4.18 -6.13
N PHE A 70 15.03 3.89 -5.78
CA PHE A 70 14.71 3.26 -4.49
C PHE A 70 15.36 1.88 -4.37
N GLY A 71 15.37 1.08 -5.44
CA GLY A 71 15.99 -0.24 -5.46
C GLY A 71 17.50 -0.18 -5.22
N LEU A 72 18.20 0.70 -5.94
CA LEU A 72 19.65 0.90 -5.76
C LEU A 72 19.98 1.38 -4.34
N PHE A 73 19.20 2.30 -3.79
CA PHE A 73 19.38 2.76 -2.41
C PHE A 73 19.22 1.63 -1.39
N HIS A 74 18.13 0.86 -1.46
CA HIS A 74 17.90 -0.25 -0.54
C HIS A 74 18.93 -1.38 -0.71
N LEU A 75 19.35 -1.65 -1.94
CA LEU A 75 20.41 -2.61 -2.23
C LEU A 75 21.74 -2.19 -1.61
N LEU A 76 22.12 -0.91 -1.73
CA LEU A 76 23.33 -0.39 -1.12
C LEU A 76 23.31 -0.56 0.40
N VAL A 77 22.21 -0.18 1.06
CA VAL A 77 22.06 -0.33 2.52
C VAL A 77 22.04 -1.81 2.93
N SER A 78 21.48 -2.69 2.10
CA SER A 78 21.49 -4.14 2.32
C SER A 78 22.91 -4.71 2.29
N VAL A 79 23.73 -4.30 1.31
CA VAL A 79 25.15 -4.69 1.23
C VAL A 79 25.93 -4.19 2.45
N VAL A 80 25.69 -2.94 2.86
CA VAL A 80 26.33 -2.39 4.07
C VAL A 80 25.92 -3.20 5.32
N SER A 81 24.65 -3.56 5.44
CA SER A 81 24.14 -4.36 6.56
C SER A 81 24.76 -5.76 6.60
N PHE A 82 24.88 -6.41 5.44
CA PHE A 82 25.58 -7.69 5.29
C PHE A 82 27.01 -7.64 5.82
N CYS A 83 27.73 -6.55 5.57
CA CYS A 83 29.10 -6.39 6.04
C CYS A 83 29.21 -6.01 7.53
N LEU A 84 28.19 -5.40 8.13
CA LEU A 84 28.27 -4.79 9.47
C LEU A 84 27.63 -5.61 10.58
N THR A 85 26.60 -6.41 10.31
CA THR A 85 25.81 -7.08 11.36
C THR A 85 25.68 -8.58 11.14
N ASN A 86 25.72 -9.34 12.23
CA ASN A 86 25.42 -10.79 12.19
C ASN A 86 23.92 -11.07 11.97
N LEU A 87 23.07 -10.07 12.19
CA LEU A 87 21.61 -10.12 11.98
C LEU A 87 21.21 -9.66 10.58
N TRP A 88 22.15 -9.67 9.63
CA TRP A 88 21.92 -9.22 8.26
C TRP A 88 20.71 -9.85 7.56
N PRO A 89 20.32 -11.14 7.77
CA PRO A 89 19.15 -11.69 7.06
C PRO A 89 17.87 -10.95 7.43
N ILE A 90 17.70 -10.60 8.71
CA ILE A 90 16.53 -9.85 9.19
C ILE A 90 16.57 -8.42 8.65
N CYS A 91 17.74 -7.79 8.66
CA CYS A 91 17.96 -6.48 8.07
C CYS A 91 17.60 -6.43 6.58
N CYS A 92 18.01 -7.44 5.79
CA CYS A 92 17.68 -7.52 4.38
C CYS A 92 16.17 -7.69 4.14
N LEU A 93 15.48 -8.50 4.95
CA LEU A 93 14.02 -8.65 4.88
C LEU A 93 13.31 -7.33 5.19
N LEU A 94 13.76 -6.62 6.23
CA LEU A 94 13.24 -5.29 6.56
C LEU A 94 13.48 -4.30 5.42
N LEU A 95 14.69 -4.23 4.87
CA LEU A 95 15.01 -3.34 3.76
C LEU A 95 14.21 -3.67 2.50
N PHE A 96 13.99 -4.95 2.20
CA PHE A 96 13.12 -5.37 1.10
C PHE A 96 11.68 -4.91 1.34
N SER A 97 11.13 -5.12 2.55
CA SER A 97 9.78 -4.62 2.87
C SER A 97 9.70 -3.09 2.77
N SER A 98 10.74 -2.38 3.23
CA SER A 98 10.85 -0.92 3.13
C SER A 98 10.82 -0.45 1.69
N PHE A 99 11.56 -1.13 0.80
CA PHE A 99 11.55 -0.85 -0.63
C PHE A 99 10.13 -0.94 -1.21
N ILE A 100 9.40 -2.02 -0.91
CA ILE A 100 8.01 -2.21 -1.35
C ILE A 100 7.10 -1.10 -0.81
N PHE A 101 7.23 -0.73 0.47
CA PHE A 101 6.42 0.36 1.04
C PHE A 101 6.78 1.73 0.45
N SER A 102 8.05 1.99 0.19
CA SER A 102 8.52 3.26 -0.39
C SER A 102 8.02 3.47 -1.81
N ILE A 103 8.11 2.46 -2.68
CA ILE A 103 7.62 2.57 -4.06
C ILE A 103 6.10 2.67 -4.11
N ASN A 104 5.38 1.91 -3.27
CA ASN A 104 3.92 1.98 -3.20
C ASN A 104 3.47 3.34 -2.64
N GLY A 105 4.12 3.80 -1.56
CA GLY A 105 3.85 5.12 -0.98
C GLY A 105 4.14 6.25 -1.98
N TRP A 106 5.22 6.15 -2.74
CA TRP A 106 5.52 7.09 -3.82
C TRP A 106 4.43 7.09 -4.89
N ALA A 107 4.05 5.91 -5.40
CA ALA A 107 3.03 5.78 -6.42
C ALA A 107 1.69 6.36 -5.94
N CYS A 108 1.24 6.02 -4.74
CA CYS A 108 0.02 6.56 -4.14
C CYS A 108 0.09 8.08 -3.90
N TYR A 109 1.26 8.62 -3.56
CA TYR A 109 1.39 10.05 -3.31
C TYR A 109 1.29 10.86 -4.59
N PHE A 110 1.95 10.41 -5.67
CA PHE A 110 2.08 11.13 -6.93
C PHE A 110 1.06 10.74 -8.00
N THR A 111 0.22 9.73 -7.77
CA THR A 111 -0.83 9.36 -8.73
C THR A 111 -1.84 10.50 -8.90
N GLU A 112 -2.29 10.71 -10.13
CA GLU A 112 -3.32 11.71 -10.46
C GLU A 112 -4.73 11.13 -10.30
N SER A 113 -4.85 9.81 -10.34
CA SER A 113 -6.10 9.10 -10.15
C SER A 113 -5.90 7.71 -9.56
N TYR A 114 -6.97 7.15 -9.02
CA TYR A 114 -7.06 5.77 -8.60
C TYR A 114 -8.43 5.20 -8.96
N ILE A 115 -8.52 3.89 -9.06
CA ILE A 115 -9.76 3.18 -9.37
C ILE A 115 -10.23 2.54 -8.07
N LEU A 116 -11.47 2.85 -7.68
CA LEU A 116 -12.12 2.21 -6.55
C LEU A 116 -12.85 0.97 -7.04
N CYS A 117 -12.45 -0.19 -6.52
CA CYS A 117 -12.99 -1.49 -6.93
C CYS A 117 -13.65 -2.21 -5.76
N GLU A 118 -14.65 -3.03 -6.06
CA GLU A 118 -15.25 -3.99 -5.14
C GLU A 118 -14.47 -5.30 -5.15
N HIS A 119 -14.22 -5.84 -3.96
CA HIS A 119 -13.62 -7.15 -3.80
C HIS A 119 -14.60 -8.21 -4.30
N ARG A 120 -14.17 -8.98 -5.31
CA ARG A 120 -14.90 -10.09 -5.88
C ARG A 120 -14.15 -11.37 -5.58
N GLN A 121 -14.86 -12.36 -5.06
CA GLN A 121 -14.26 -13.61 -4.63
C GLN A 121 -14.11 -14.58 -5.80
N PHE A 122 -15.02 -14.50 -6.77
CA PHE A 122 -15.06 -15.41 -7.90
C PHE A 122 -14.92 -14.70 -9.24
N GLU A 123 -14.28 -15.37 -10.20
CA GLU A 123 -14.04 -14.83 -11.55
C GLU A 123 -15.34 -14.54 -12.30
N TRP A 124 -16.37 -15.37 -12.13
CA TRP A 124 -17.69 -15.14 -12.74
C TRP A 124 -18.37 -13.86 -12.21
N GLU A 125 -18.04 -13.43 -10.99
CA GLU A 125 -18.54 -12.15 -10.48
C GLU A 125 -17.91 -10.98 -11.24
N MET A 126 -16.77 -11.14 -11.92
CA MET A 126 -16.09 -10.06 -12.67
C MET A 126 -16.87 -9.61 -13.90
N GLU A 127 -17.68 -10.50 -14.49
CA GLU A 127 -18.55 -10.20 -15.63
C GLU A 127 -19.81 -9.43 -15.21
N ASP A 128 -20.20 -9.51 -13.94
CA ASP A 128 -21.38 -8.81 -13.42
C ASP A 128 -21.12 -7.30 -13.28
N SER A 129 -22.15 -6.49 -13.55
CA SER A 129 -22.08 -5.04 -13.35
C SER A 129 -21.88 -4.70 -11.86
N PRO A 130 -20.92 -3.83 -11.49
CA PRO A 130 -19.98 -3.13 -12.38
C PRO A 130 -18.84 -4.03 -12.88
N VAL A 131 -18.55 -4.04 -14.18
CA VAL A 131 -17.51 -4.90 -14.78
C VAL A 131 -16.17 -4.74 -14.06
N ASP A 132 -15.48 -5.86 -13.82
CA ASP A 132 -14.22 -5.95 -13.07
C ASP A 132 -14.29 -5.42 -11.62
N GLY A 133 -15.51 -5.26 -11.09
CA GLY A 133 -15.75 -4.64 -9.79
C GLY A 133 -15.48 -3.13 -9.79
N VAL A 134 -15.25 -2.50 -10.95
CA VAL A 134 -14.87 -1.07 -11.04
C VAL A 134 -16.05 -0.19 -10.69
N LYS A 135 -16.00 0.36 -9.49
CA LYS A 135 -17.09 1.14 -8.92
C LYS A 135 -17.02 2.62 -9.30
N CYS A 136 -15.82 3.21 -9.27
CA CYS A 136 -15.62 4.61 -9.63
C CYS A 136 -14.15 4.90 -9.97
N HIS A 137 -13.93 5.79 -10.92
CA HIS A 137 -12.62 6.40 -11.13
C HIS A 137 -12.52 7.68 -10.29
N VAL A 138 -11.48 7.79 -9.49
CA VAL A 138 -11.31 8.90 -8.56
C VAL A 138 -10.07 9.69 -8.92
N ALA A 139 -10.24 10.99 -9.15
CA ALA A 139 -9.17 11.93 -9.41
C ALA A 139 -8.66 12.53 -8.10
N VAL A 140 -7.34 12.61 -7.96
CA VAL A 140 -6.67 13.18 -6.78
C VAL A 140 -6.46 14.67 -6.99
N ARG A 141 -7.29 15.52 -6.38
CA ARG A 141 -7.32 16.98 -6.69
C ARG A 141 -5.94 17.63 -6.56
N ARG A 142 -5.15 17.25 -5.55
CA ARG A 142 -3.80 17.82 -5.31
C ARG A 142 -2.83 17.60 -6.47
N ASN A 143 -3.04 16.54 -7.26
CA ASN A 143 -2.17 16.19 -8.39
C ASN A 143 -2.85 16.52 -9.73
N PHE A 144 -4.18 16.61 -9.75
CA PHE A 144 -4.98 16.93 -10.93
C PHE A 144 -4.68 18.29 -11.55
N GLY A 145 -4.21 19.28 -10.77
CA GLY A 145 -3.79 20.60 -11.27
C GLY A 145 -2.62 20.59 -12.27
N LYS A 146 -2.08 19.42 -12.61
CA LYS A 146 -1.06 19.21 -13.65
C LYS A 146 -1.62 18.66 -14.97
N MET A 147 -2.89 18.26 -15.04
CA MET A 147 -3.55 17.90 -16.30
C MET A 147 -3.92 19.19 -17.06
N GLU A 148 -3.61 19.24 -18.36
CA GLU A 148 -3.71 20.44 -19.22
C GLU A 148 -5.14 21.01 -19.38
N ASP A 149 -6.19 20.25 -19.08
CA ASP A 149 -7.60 20.68 -19.24
C ASP A 149 -8.27 21.01 -17.90
N GLN A 150 -8.23 22.29 -17.52
CA GLN A 150 -8.56 22.77 -16.17
C GLN A 150 -10.04 22.80 -15.76
N GLU A 151 -11.02 22.39 -16.58
CA GLU A 151 -12.44 22.58 -16.18
C GLU A 151 -13.38 21.39 -16.42
N LYS A 152 -12.93 20.28 -17.02
CA LYS A 152 -13.79 19.10 -17.19
C LYS A 152 -13.05 17.84 -16.82
N LEU A 153 -13.40 17.28 -15.66
CA LEU A 153 -13.13 15.89 -15.35
C LEU A 153 -13.65 15.01 -16.51
N PRO A 154 -12.89 13.99 -16.93
CA PRO A 154 -13.40 12.99 -17.85
C PRO A 154 -14.72 12.41 -17.33
N THR A 155 -15.63 12.09 -18.24
CA THR A 155 -16.93 11.50 -17.88
C THR A 155 -16.72 10.24 -17.03
N GLY A 156 -17.34 10.20 -15.85
CA GLY A 156 -17.23 9.07 -14.91
C GLY A 156 -16.19 9.21 -13.81
N PHE A 157 -15.38 10.28 -13.81
CA PHE A 157 -14.46 10.59 -12.71
C PHE A 157 -15.11 11.47 -11.64
N GLN A 158 -14.76 11.23 -10.38
CA GLN A 158 -15.09 12.08 -9.23
C GLN A 158 -13.81 12.52 -8.54
N PHE A 159 -13.78 13.71 -7.94
CA PHE A 159 -12.65 14.10 -7.11
C PHE A 159 -12.69 13.37 -5.76
N ASP A 160 -11.51 13.09 -5.20
CA ASP A 160 -11.31 12.43 -3.91
C ASP A 160 -11.98 13.17 -2.73
N ASP A 161 -12.14 14.49 -2.82
CA ASP A 161 -12.76 15.32 -1.80
C ASP A 161 -14.29 15.53 -1.95
N VAL A 162 -14.86 15.20 -3.12
CA VAL A 162 -16.31 15.31 -3.41
C VAL A 162 -16.92 13.94 -3.75
N LEU A 163 -16.21 12.86 -3.42
CA LEU A 163 -16.66 11.50 -3.71
C LEU A 163 -18.01 11.24 -3.03
N ASP A 164 -19.05 10.94 -3.81
CA ASP A 164 -20.31 10.49 -3.23
C ASP A 164 -20.09 9.10 -2.64
N ILE A 165 -20.17 8.97 -1.33
CA ILE A 165 -20.01 7.69 -0.62
C ILE A 165 -21.34 7.00 -0.32
N ARG A 166 -22.48 7.60 -0.68
CA ARG A 166 -23.82 7.07 -0.30
C ARG A 166 -24.14 5.74 -0.98
N TRP A 167 -23.58 5.51 -2.18
CA TRP A 167 -23.72 4.25 -2.91
C TRP A 167 -22.67 3.20 -2.50
N LEU A 168 -21.66 3.57 -1.70
CA LEU A 168 -20.79 2.64 -0.99
C LEU A 168 -21.53 2.07 0.22
N ARG A 169 -22.67 1.39 0.00
CA ARG A 169 -23.23 0.52 1.03
C ARG A 169 -22.23 -0.60 1.25
N PHE A 170 -21.51 -0.53 2.36
CA PHE A 170 -20.78 -1.66 2.90
C PHE A 170 -21.75 -2.84 3.00
N ARG A 171 -21.44 -3.98 2.36
CA ARG A 171 -22.06 -5.23 2.80
C ARG A 171 -21.38 -5.54 4.12
N THR A 172 -21.89 -4.97 5.21
CA THR A 172 -21.62 -5.54 6.53
C THR A 172 -22.01 -7.01 6.45
N TYR A 173 -20.98 -7.88 6.54
CA TYR A 173 -21.07 -9.34 6.51
C TYR A 173 -22.50 -9.84 6.76
N MET A 174 -23.19 -10.23 5.68
CA MET A 174 -24.34 -11.09 5.86
C MET A 174 -23.83 -12.36 6.53
N PRO A 175 -24.38 -12.78 7.69
CA PRO A 175 -24.00 -14.06 8.26
C PRO A 175 -24.41 -15.13 7.25
N LEU A 176 -23.43 -15.94 6.82
CA LEU A 176 -23.55 -17.21 6.09
C LEU A 176 -25.01 -17.55 5.73
N ARG A 177 -25.51 -16.99 4.63
CA ARG A 177 -26.77 -17.47 4.06
C ARG A 177 -26.46 -18.78 3.34
N TYR A 178 -26.81 -19.86 4.03
CA TYR A 178 -27.11 -21.20 3.54
C TYR A 178 -27.05 -21.33 2.02
N THR A 179 -26.13 -22.19 1.59
CA THR A 179 -26.14 -22.95 0.34
C THR A 179 -27.56 -23.20 -0.16
N LYS A 180 -27.92 -22.60 -1.28
CA LYS A 180 -28.95 -23.17 -2.15
C LYS A 180 -28.30 -24.31 -2.92
N THR A 181 -28.47 -25.52 -2.40
CA THR A 181 -28.41 -26.74 -3.18
C THR A 181 -29.48 -26.66 -4.27
N TYR A 182 -29.07 -26.62 -5.52
CA TYR A 182 -29.93 -26.95 -6.65
C TYR A 182 -29.80 -28.46 -6.86
N PHE A 183 -30.90 -29.18 -6.64
CA PHE A 183 -31.17 -30.47 -7.27
C PHE A 183 -31.79 -30.21 -8.63
#